data_AF-A0A8S9BKS5-F1
#
_entry.id   AF-A0A8S9BKS5-F1
#
_cell.length_a   1.000
_cell.length_b   1.000
_cell.length_c   1.000
_cell.angle_alpha   90.00
_cell.angle_beta   90.00
_cell.angle_gamma   90.00
#
_symmetry.space_group_name_H-M   'P 1'
#
loop_
_entity.id
_entity.type
_entity.pdbx_description
1 polymer ?
#
loop_
_entity_poly.entity_id
_entity_poly.type
_entity_poly.pdbx_seq_one_letter_code
_entity_poly.pdbx_strand_id
1 'polypeptide(L)'
;MAQLGWYIRQIRTQTVWLTATLPPVMQKQFIKHNKLVKLRIIRESTNRSNIKYIINRETGLGTLIKKAANLVRAYWPRKEIFNHAQDKIILYYRTRDEVALLANTLRCPSYTSKSGSDEEKAAILAGWLFNRDQPAIAATSAFGIGFDYPHVRWVIHVNAPDEVFAFSQESGRAGRDEGKASSIVILSATWKPQLDQPLSPDREAMQLYLI
;
A
#
# COMPACT_ATOMS: atom_id res chain seq x y z
N MET A 1 -8.09 -24.82 -2.65
CA MET A 1 -8.92 -24.20 -1.58
C MET A 1 -10.33 -24.80 -1.40
N ALA A 2 -10.97 -25.42 -2.41
CA ALA A 2 -12.33 -25.96 -2.27
C ALA A 2 -12.52 -27.03 -1.17
N GLN A 3 -11.45 -27.70 -0.74
CA GLN A 3 -11.49 -28.72 0.33
C GLN A 3 -11.55 -28.13 1.74
N LEU A 4 -11.02 -26.91 1.96
CA LEU A 4 -10.91 -26.32 3.29
C LEU A 4 -12.29 -26.01 3.90
N GLY A 5 -13.19 -25.40 3.11
CA GLY A 5 -14.54 -25.09 3.58
C GLY A 5 -15.37 -26.34 3.91
N TRP A 6 -15.12 -27.46 3.22
CA TRP A 6 -15.76 -28.73 3.56
C TRP A 6 -15.20 -29.33 4.85
N TYR A 7 -13.87 -29.36 4.98
CA TYR A 7 -13.19 -29.87 6.18
C TYR A 7 -13.60 -29.10 7.44
N ILE A 8 -13.56 -27.76 7.40
CA ILE A 8 -13.92 -26.90 8.53
C ILE A 8 -15.36 -27.15 8.98
N ARG A 9 -16.28 -27.47 8.05
CA ARG A 9 -17.68 -27.79 8.40
C ARG A 9 -17.86 -29.12 9.12
N GLN A 10 -16.91 -30.03 9.05
CA GLN A 10 -16.96 -31.28 9.81
C GLN A 10 -16.59 -31.05 11.29
N ILE A 11 -15.90 -29.95 11.59
CA ILE A 11 -15.51 -29.58 12.94
C ILE A 11 -16.73 -28.99 13.65
N ARG A 12 -17.22 -29.68 14.69
CA ARG A 12 -18.38 -29.27 15.49
C ARG A 12 -18.03 -28.18 16.52
N THR A 13 -17.36 -27.13 16.07
CA THR A 13 -17.00 -25.97 16.90
C THR A 13 -17.38 -24.68 16.20
N GLN A 14 -17.54 -23.60 16.97
CA GLN A 14 -17.73 -22.28 16.41
C GLN A 14 -16.46 -21.85 15.67
N THR A 15 -16.60 -21.36 14.44
CA THR A 15 -15.47 -20.89 13.64
C THR A 15 -15.58 -19.39 13.40
N VAL A 16 -14.46 -18.70 13.58
CA VAL A 16 -14.34 -17.27 13.30
C VAL A 16 -13.48 -17.12 12.05
N TRP A 17 -14.01 -16.44 11.05
CA TRP A 17 -13.32 -16.19 9.78
C TRP A 17 -12.91 -14.72 9.73
N LEU A 18 -11.61 -14.47 9.73
CA LEU A 18 -11.05 -13.13 9.74
C LEU A 18 -10.52 -12.77 8.36
N THR A 19 -10.80 -11.55 7.94
CA THR A 19 -10.26 -10.94 6.73
C THR A 19 -10.08 -9.45 7.00
N ALA A 20 -8.90 -8.91 6.67
CA ALA A 20 -8.61 -7.49 6.90
C ALA A 20 -9.42 -6.61 5.95
N THR A 21 -9.45 -7.00 4.69
CA THR A 21 -10.12 -6.28 3.61
C THR A 21 -10.85 -7.30 2.75
N LEU A 22 -12.18 -7.35 2.84
CA LEU A 22 -13.01 -8.14 1.91
C LEU A 22 -14.02 -7.18 1.28
N PRO A 23 -13.80 -6.78 0.02
CA PRO A 23 -14.73 -5.91 -0.70
C PRO A 23 -16.15 -6.49 -0.68
N PRO A 24 -17.20 -5.66 -0.48
CA PRO A 24 -18.59 -6.14 -0.49
C PRO A 24 -18.93 -6.94 -1.75
N VAL A 25 -18.38 -6.56 -2.90
CA VAL A 25 -18.56 -7.25 -4.19
C VAL A 25 -18.01 -8.68 -4.20
N MET A 26 -16.95 -8.96 -3.42
CA MET A 26 -16.34 -10.29 -3.32
C MET A 26 -16.98 -11.16 -2.22
N GLN A 27 -17.81 -10.58 -1.35
CA GLN A 27 -18.37 -11.28 -0.19
C GLN A 27 -19.20 -12.52 -0.60
N LYS A 28 -20.07 -12.38 -1.61
CA LYS A 28 -20.89 -13.51 -2.10
C LYS A 28 -20.01 -14.66 -2.58
N GLN A 29 -18.94 -14.33 -3.31
CA GLN A 29 -17.98 -15.31 -3.80
C GLN A 29 -17.23 -15.99 -2.65
N PHE A 30 -16.78 -15.23 -1.65
CA PHE A 30 -16.09 -15.74 -0.47
C PHE A 30 -16.95 -16.73 0.32
N ILE A 31 -18.21 -16.39 0.57
CA ILE A 31 -19.17 -17.25 1.28
C ILE A 31 -19.39 -18.55 0.52
N LYS A 32 -19.62 -18.46 -0.80
CA LYS A 32 -19.83 -19.63 -1.67
C LYS A 32 -18.62 -20.56 -1.69
N HIS A 33 -17.41 -20.00 -1.84
CA HIS A 33 -16.17 -20.79 -1.90
C HIS A 33 -15.86 -21.51 -0.58
N ASN A 34 -16.09 -20.85 0.55
CA ASN A 34 -15.84 -21.43 1.88
C ASN A 34 -17.02 -22.24 2.42
N LYS A 35 -18.11 -22.37 1.63
CA LYS A 35 -19.34 -23.11 1.98
C LYS A 35 -19.95 -22.69 3.33
N LEU A 36 -19.79 -21.42 3.70
CA LEU A 36 -20.24 -20.91 4.99
C LEU A 36 -21.76 -20.87 5.05
N VAL A 37 -22.33 -21.26 6.19
CA VAL A 37 -23.78 -21.28 6.44
C VAL A 37 -24.06 -20.61 7.77
N LYS A 38 -25.22 -19.94 7.89
CA LYS A 38 -25.66 -19.22 9.11
C LYS A 38 -24.60 -18.26 9.66
N LEU A 39 -24.22 -17.28 8.84
CA LEU A 39 -23.17 -16.32 9.16
C LEU A 39 -23.68 -15.17 10.03
N ARG A 40 -22.92 -14.81 11.06
CA ARG A 40 -22.94 -13.46 11.63
C ARG A 40 -21.79 -12.67 11.02
N ILE A 41 -22.11 -11.61 10.28
CA ILE A 41 -21.11 -10.75 9.65
C ILE A 41 -20.95 -9.50 10.52
N ILE A 42 -19.72 -9.28 10.97
CA ILE A 42 -19.29 -8.04 11.63
C ILE A 42 -18.37 -7.34 10.63
N ARG A 43 -18.74 -6.14 10.20
CA ARG A 43 -17.94 -5.32 9.29
C ARG A 43 -17.78 -3.95 9.91
N GLU A 44 -16.53 -3.62 10.20
CA GLU A 44 -16.15 -2.27 10.59
C GLU A 44 -15.81 -1.43 9.36
N SER A 45 -15.87 -0.11 9.55
CA SER A 45 -15.42 0.83 8.54
C SER A 45 -13.91 0.71 8.33
N THR A 46 -13.47 0.66 7.07
CA THR A 46 -12.05 0.76 6.71
C THR A 46 -11.58 2.22 6.63
N ASN A 47 -12.44 3.19 6.94
CA ASN A 47 -12.11 4.60 6.89
C ASN A 47 -11.06 4.96 7.97
N ARG A 48 -10.07 5.75 7.58
CA ARG A 48 -8.97 6.19 8.42
C ARG A 48 -8.90 7.71 8.35
N SER A 49 -9.65 8.38 9.24
CA SER A 49 -9.83 9.83 9.22
C SER A 49 -8.54 10.63 9.39
N ASN A 50 -7.50 10.00 9.94
CA ASN A 50 -6.18 10.59 10.11
C ASN A 50 -5.32 10.57 8.82
N ILE A 51 -5.74 9.82 7.79
CA ILE A 51 -5.03 9.71 6.51
C ILE A 51 -5.69 10.64 5.49
N LYS A 52 -4.93 11.64 5.03
CA LYS A 52 -5.33 12.51 3.93
C LYS A 52 -4.96 11.85 2.60
N TYR A 53 -5.96 11.58 1.75
CA TYR A 53 -5.74 11.05 0.40
C TYR A 53 -5.57 12.21 -0.60
N ILE A 54 -4.51 12.15 -1.41
CA ILE A 54 -4.11 13.21 -2.34
C ILE A 54 -3.77 12.58 -3.70
N ILE A 55 -4.34 13.11 -4.77
CA ILE A 55 -3.96 12.76 -6.14
C ILE A 55 -3.27 13.98 -6.74
N ASN A 56 -1.96 13.85 -6.98
CA ASN A 56 -1.14 14.89 -7.57
C ASN A 56 -0.90 14.60 -9.04
N ARG A 57 -1.44 15.43 -9.93
CA ARG A 57 -1.24 15.34 -11.38
C ARG A 57 -0.07 16.21 -11.79
N GLU A 58 1.02 15.57 -12.20
CA GLU A 58 2.26 16.23 -12.56
C GLU A 58 2.31 16.56 -14.06
N THR A 59 2.58 17.83 -14.36
CA THR A 59 2.89 18.35 -15.70
C THR A 59 4.38 18.66 -15.84
N GLY A 60 4.83 18.80 -17.09
CA GLY A 60 6.16 19.32 -17.43
C GLY A 60 7.23 18.27 -17.66
N LEU A 61 8.47 18.73 -17.83
CA LEU A 61 9.63 17.91 -18.13
C LEU A 61 10.09 17.11 -16.89
N GLY A 62 10.45 15.84 -17.09
CA GLY A 62 10.99 14.95 -16.06
C GLY A 62 10.12 13.75 -15.76
N THR A 63 10.72 12.70 -15.19
CA THR A 63 10.01 11.45 -14.86
C THR A 63 9.23 11.60 -13.55
N LEU A 64 8.16 10.83 -13.37
CA LEU A 64 7.40 10.76 -12.11
C LEU A 64 8.32 10.41 -10.92
N ILE A 65 9.34 9.59 -11.16
CA ILE A 65 10.40 9.26 -10.18
C ILE A 65 11.12 10.52 -9.69
N LYS A 66 11.54 11.41 -10.59
CA LYS A 66 12.20 12.67 -10.20
C LYS A 66 11.23 13.57 -9.42
N LYS A 67 9.97 13.64 -9.83
CA LYS A 67 8.93 14.41 -9.12
C LYS A 67 8.71 13.89 -7.70
N ALA A 68 8.57 12.58 -7.53
CA ALA A 68 8.45 11.93 -6.23
C ALA A 68 9.67 12.19 -5.35
N ALA A 69 10.88 12.06 -5.91
CA ALA A 69 12.11 12.31 -5.18
C ALA A 69 12.24 13.77 -4.74
N ASN A 70 11.87 14.72 -5.60
CA ASN A 70 11.87 16.15 -5.28
C ASN A 70 10.84 16.48 -4.19
N LEU A 71 9.66 15.85 -4.24
CA LEU A 71 8.63 16.01 -3.21
C LEU A 71 9.18 15.59 -1.84
N VAL A 72 9.77 14.40 -1.74
CA VAL A 72 10.37 13.93 -0.48
C VAL A 72 11.49 14.86 -0.01
N ARG A 73 12.41 15.26 -0.90
CA ARG A 73 13.53 16.16 -0.53
C ARG A 73 13.07 17.55 -0.09
N ALA A 74 12.00 18.08 -0.68
CA ALA A 74 11.49 19.41 -0.37
C ALA A 74 10.71 19.45 0.96
N TYR A 75 10.09 18.34 1.35
CA TYR A 75 9.23 18.26 2.52
C TYR A 75 9.87 17.56 3.72
N TRP A 76 10.77 16.59 3.52
CA TRP A 76 11.41 15.89 4.63
C TRP A 76 12.08 16.85 5.63
N PRO A 77 12.84 17.89 5.24
CA PRO A 77 13.48 18.80 6.21
C PRO A 77 12.52 19.60 7.10
N ARG A 78 11.22 19.64 6.78
CA ARG A 78 10.20 20.42 7.48
C ARG A 78 9.76 19.74 8.77
N LYS A 79 10.25 20.23 9.91
CA LYS A 79 9.98 19.68 11.24
C LYS A 79 8.53 19.86 11.70
N GLU A 80 7.81 20.79 11.09
CA GLU A 80 6.37 21.00 11.29
C GLU A 80 5.51 19.90 10.65
N ILE A 81 6.11 19.07 9.77
CA ILE A 81 5.45 17.96 9.09
C ILE A 81 5.98 16.61 9.58
N PHE A 82 7.29 16.50 9.80
CA PHE A 82 7.95 15.26 10.19
C PHE A 82 8.74 15.41 11.49
N ASN A 83 8.50 14.48 12.41
CA ASN A 83 9.40 14.18 13.50
C ASN A 83 10.54 13.26 13.01
N HIS A 84 11.71 13.83 12.71
CA HIS A 84 12.89 13.09 12.19
C HIS A 84 13.43 11.99 13.11
N ALA A 85 12.99 11.93 14.37
CA ALA A 85 13.39 10.86 15.28
C ALA A 85 12.72 9.51 14.96
N GLN A 86 11.53 9.53 14.34
CA GLN A 86 10.70 8.33 14.17
C GLN A 86 9.94 8.30 12.84
N ASP A 87 9.59 9.44 12.26
CA ASP A 87 8.71 9.44 11.10
C ASP A 87 9.37 8.84 9.87
N LYS A 88 8.60 8.10 9.09
CA LYS A 88 9.06 7.38 7.90
C LYS A 88 8.16 7.60 6.69
N ILE A 89 8.72 7.36 5.51
CA ILE A 89 8.07 7.49 4.21
C ILE A 89 8.23 6.19 3.42
N ILE A 90 7.14 5.70 2.85
CA ILE A 90 7.16 4.56 1.92
C ILE A 90 6.83 5.07 0.53
N LEU A 91 7.61 4.69 -0.47
CA LEU A 91 7.31 4.94 -1.86
C LEU A 91 7.08 3.63 -2.60
N TYR A 92 5.88 3.47 -3.15
CA TYR A 92 5.50 2.34 -3.97
C TYR A 92 5.68 2.65 -5.46
N TYR A 93 6.29 1.71 -6.18
CA TYR A 93 6.27 1.66 -7.64
C TYR A 93 5.96 0.23 -8.10
N ARG A 94 5.32 0.10 -9.26
CA ARG A 94 4.93 -1.16 -9.90
C ARG A 94 6.10 -2.10 -10.18
N THR A 95 7.13 -1.66 -10.92
CA THR A 95 8.18 -2.56 -11.39
C THR A 95 9.45 -2.48 -10.54
N ARG A 96 10.21 -3.58 -10.50
CA ARG A 96 11.46 -3.67 -9.74
C ARG A 96 12.52 -2.69 -10.26
N ASP A 97 12.57 -2.50 -11.58
CA ASP A 97 13.54 -1.61 -12.22
C ASP A 97 13.24 -0.15 -11.88
N GLU A 98 11.96 0.23 -11.84
CA GLU A 98 11.54 1.57 -11.42
C GLU A 98 11.77 1.79 -9.92
N VAL A 99 11.55 0.78 -9.08
CA VAL A 99 11.91 0.84 -7.65
C VAL A 99 13.41 1.01 -7.46
N ALA A 100 14.24 0.29 -8.21
CA ALA A 100 15.69 0.46 -8.16
C ALA A 100 16.11 1.88 -8.60
N LEU A 101 15.51 2.40 -9.67
CA LEU A 101 15.76 3.76 -10.13
C LEU A 101 15.31 4.82 -9.11
N LEU A 102 14.16 4.61 -8.46
CA LEU A 102 13.64 5.47 -7.41
C LEU A 102 14.54 5.46 -6.17
N ALA A 103 14.95 4.27 -5.71
CA ALA A 103 15.89 4.09 -4.61
C ALA A 103 17.22 4.80 -4.88
N ASN A 104 17.80 4.61 -6.07
CA ASN A 104 19.03 5.28 -6.49
C ASN A 104 18.86 6.80 -6.55
N THR A 105 17.71 7.28 -7.04
CA THR A 105 17.41 8.71 -7.09
C THR A 105 17.34 9.29 -5.68
N LEU A 106 16.66 8.63 -4.74
CA LEU A 106 16.50 9.11 -3.36
C LEU A 106 17.70 8.77 -2.45
N ARG A 107 18.62 7.92 -2.90
CA ARG A 107 19.69 7.32 -2.08
C ARG A 107 19.14 6.61 -0.84
N CYS A 108 18.05 5.87 -1.04
CA CYS A 108 17.38 5.11 0.01
C CYS A 108 17.35 3.60 -0.29
N PRO A 109 17.04 2.75 0.70
CA PRO A 109 16.91 1.31 0.48
C PRO A 109 15.78 0.97 -0.50
N SER A 110 15.93 -0.18 -1.15
CA SER A 110 14.88 -0.76 -1.99
C SER A 110 14.38 -2.09 -1.40
N TYR A 111 13.08 -2.33 -1.49
CA TYR A 111 12.44 -3.55 -1.03
C TYR A 111 11.53 -4.16 -2.10
N THR A 112 11.87 -5.37 -2.54
CA THR A 112 11.15 -6.09 -3.58
C THR A 112 11.04 -7.58 -3.22
N SER A 113 10.27 -8.34 -3.99
CA SER A 113 10.18 -9.80 -3.81
C SER A 113 11.53 -10.51 -3.95
N LYS A 114 12.48 -9.93 -4.69
CA LYS A 114 13.84 -10.45 -4.90
C LYS A 114 14.91 -9.74 -4.05
N SER A 115 14.53 -9.06 -2.97
CA SER A 115 15.49 -8.45 -2.03
C SER A 115 16.20 -9.48 -1.13
N GLY A 116 16.35 -10.73 -1.59
CA GLY A 116 17.05 -11.76 -0.86
C GLY A 116 16.17 -12.70 -0.02
N SER A 117 16.81 -13.38 0.93
CA SER A 117 16.19 -14.21 1.95
C SER A 117 15.31 -13.40 2.90
N ASP A 118 14.57 -14.06 3.77
CA ASP A 118 13.74 -13.39 4.77
C ASP A 118 14.60 -12.61 5.78
N GLU A 119 15.80 -13.10 6.09
CA GLU A 119 16.78 -12.41 6.92
C GLU A 119 17.31 -11.14 6.24
N GLU A 120 17.63 -11.18 4.94
CA GLU A 120 18.10 -10.01 4.19
C GLU A 120 17.01 -8.93 4.10
N LYS A 121 15.76 -9.34 3.87
CA LYS A 121 14.59 -8.45 3.90
C LYS A 121 14.39 -7.82 5.28
N ALA A 122 14.51 -8.60 6.35
CA ALA A 122 14.43 -8.10 7.71
C ALA A 122 15.55 -7.10 8.02
N ALA A 123 16.78 -7.36 7.54
CA ALA A 123 17.91 -6.45 7.71
C ALA A 123 17.70 -5.11 6.97
N ILE A 124 17.17 -5.13 5.74
CA ILE A 124 16.82 -3.91 5.00
C ILE A 124 15.78 -3.09 5.76
N LEU A 125 14.73 -3.75 6.28
CA LEU A 125 13.68 -3.09 7.06
C LEU A 125 14.23 -2.49 8.36
N ALA A 126 15.00 -3.26 9.12
CA ALA A 126 15.61 -2.78 10.36
C ALA A 126 16.56 -1.60 10.08
N GLY A 127 17.40 -1.71 9.05
CA GLY A 127 18.33 -0.65 8.63
C GLY A 127 17.59 0.63 8.26
N TRP A 128 16.46 0.54 7.55
CA TRP A 128 15.63 1.69 7.25
C TRP A 128 14.93 2.26 8.50
N LEU A 129 14.36 1.41 9.36
CA LEU A 129 13.60 1.85 10.54
C LEU A 129 14.48 2.54 11.58
N PHE A 130 15.63 1.96 11.90
CA PHE A 130 16.51 2.45 12.97
C PHE A 130 17.51 3.51 12.53
N ASN A 131 17.73 3.68 11.22
CA ASN A 131 18.58 4.74 10.71
C ASN A 131 17.80 6.05 10.51
N ARG A 132 18.17 7.09 11.24
CA ARG A 132 17.54 8.42 11.18
C ARG A 132 17.82 9.16 9.86
N ASP A 133 18.95 8.86 9.22
CA ASP A 133 19.34 9.45 7.94
C ASP A 133 18.65 8.78 6.74
N GLN A 134 17.86 7.73 6.99
CA GLN A 134 17.10 6.99 5.98
C GLN A 134 15.59 7.18 6.21
N PRO A 135 15.00 8.31 5.78
CA PRO A 135 13.58 8.58 6.00
C PRO A 135 12.67 7.77 5.09
N ALA A 136 13.16 7.39 3.92
CA ALA A 136 12.37 6.82 2.85
C ALA A 136 12.79 5.38 2.53
N ILE A 137 11.86 4.58 2.03
CA ILE A 137 12.13 3.28 1.41
C ILE A 137 11.34 3.18 0.10
N ALA A 138 11.99 2.73 -0.97
CA ALA A 138 11.33 2.47 -2.24
C ALA A 138 10.95 0.98 -2.31
N ALA A 139 9.73 0.67 -2.73
CA ALA A 139 9.18 -0.67 -2.61
C ALA A 139 8.23 -1.04 -3.76
N THR A 140 8.12 -2.34 -4.03
CA THR A 140 6.97 -2.89 -4.76
C THR A 140 5.89 -3.36 -3.78
N SER A 141 4.74 -3.83 -4.28
CA SER A 141 3.66 -4.42 -3.48
C SER A 141 4.08 -5.61 -2.62
N ALA A 142 5.27 -6.18 -2.85
CA ALA A 142 5.87 -7.19 -1.98
C ALA A 142 6.21 -6.63 -0.57
N PHE A 143 6.26 -5.31 -0.41
CA PHE A 143 6.50 -4.68 0.88
C PHE A 143 5.30 -4.79 1.80
N GLY A 144 5.53 -5.55 2.87
CA GLY A 144 4.78 -5.44 4.11
C GLY A 144 3.86 -6.61 4.47
N ILE A 145 4.26 -7.82 4.10
CA ILE A 145 3.90 -9.01 4.89
C ILE A 145 4.57 -8.84 6.26
N GLY A 146 3.78 -8.75 7.35
CA GLY A 146 4.30 -8.63 8.72
C GLY A 146 4.90 -7.28 9.13
N PHE A 147 4.84 -6.26 8.26
CA PHE A 147 5.30 -4.92 8.60
C PHE A 147 4.27 -4.16 9.44
N ASP A 148 4.68 -3.75 10.64
CA ASP A 148 3.90 -2.88 11.52
C ASP A 148 4.77 -1.79 12.12
N TYR A 149 4.66 -0.58 11.57
CA TYR A 149 5.34 0.59 12.10
C TYR A 149 4.35 1.76 12.26
N PRO A 150 4.17 2.29 13.48
CA PRO A 150 3.17 3.32 13.77
C PRO A 150 3.41 4.64 13.03
N HIS A 151 4.67 5.04 12.88
CA HIS A 151 5.06 6.40 12.50
C HIS A 151 5.34 6.59 11.00
N VAL A 152 4.73 5.79 10.12
CA VAL A 152 4.75 6.11 8.69
C VAL A 152 3.84 7.32 8.46
N ARG A 153 4.41 8.45 8.02
CA ARG A 153 3.64 9.66 7.74
C ARG A 153 3.14 9.67 6.31
N TRP A 154 3.99 9.35 5.35
CA TRP A 154 3.65 9.41 3.95
C TRP A 154 3.77 8.04 3.29
N VAL A 155 2.73 7.65 2.56
CA VAL A 155 2.76 6.56 1.59
C VAL A 155 2.55 7.18 0.22
N ILE A 156 3.54 7.04 -0.66
CA ILE A 156 3.53 7.66 -1.99
C ILE A 156 3.47 6.57 -3.05
N HIS A 157 2.41 6.53 -3.84
CA HIS A 157 2.34 5.71 -5.05
C HIS A 157 2.84 6.53 -6.22
N VAL A 158 3.97 6.11 -6.80
CA VAL A 158 4.52 6.74 -7.99
C VAL A 158 3.96 6.01 -9.21
N ASN A 159 3.17 6.73 -10.01
CA ASN A 159 2.26 6.20 -11.04
C ASN A 159 0.99 5.56 -10.46
N ALA A 160 0.03 5.26 -11.34
CA ALA A 160 -1.26 4.70 -10.99
C ALA A 160 -1.11 3.30 -10.34
N PRO A 161 -1.64 3.10 -9.11
CA PRO A 161 -1.85 1.76 -8.57
C PRO A 161 -2.74 0.93 -9.50
N ASP A 162 -2.53 -0.38 -9.52
CA ASP A 162 -3.29 -1.28 -10.40
C ASP A 162 -4.67 -1.64 -9.82
N GLU A 163 -4.72 -1.89 -8.51
CA GLU A 163 -5.82 -2.56 -7.84
C GLU A 163 -6.18 -1.78 -6.56
N VAL A 164 -7.45 -1.44 -6.38
CA VAL A 164 -7.90 -0.61 -5.25
C VAL A 164 -7.71 -1.35 -3.93
N PHE A 165 -7.81 -2.68 -3.96
CA PHE A 165 -7.52 -3.53 -2.82
C PHE A 165 -6.08 -3.40 -2.36
N ALA A 166 -5.12 -3.51 -3.29
CA ALA A 166 -3.70 -3.37 -2.99
C ALA A 166 -3.39 -1.95 -2.51
N PHE A 167 -3.91 -0.94 -3.21
CA PHE A 167 -3.78 0.46 -2.83
C PHE A 167 -4.30 0.74 -1.41
N SER A 168 -5.46 0.19 -1.05
CA SER A 168 -6.05 0.35 0.28
C SER A 168 -5.17 -0.26 1.38
N GLN A 169 -4.60 -1.45 1.15
CA GLN A 169 -3.69 -2.06 2.12
C GLN A 169 -2.37 -1.29 2.26
N GLU A 170 -1.81 -0.84 1.13
CA GLU A 170 -0.54 -0.10 1.08
C GLU A 170 -0.68 1.29 1.72
N SER A 171 -1.72 2.05 1.35
CA SER A 171 -2.01 3.35 1.95
C SER A 171 -2.35 3.25 3.44
N GLY A 172 -3.01 2.17 3.86
CA GLY A 172 -3.34 1.89 5.26
C GLY A 172 -2.13 1.62 6.17
N ARG A 173 -0.90 1.55 5.62
CA ARG A 173 0.34 1.53 6.41
C ARG A 173 0.64 2.88 7.05
N ALA A 174 0.04 3.97 6.56
CA ALA A 174 0.25 5.30 7.10
C ALA A 174 -0.51 5.52 8.42
N GLY A 175 0.09 6.29 9.33
CA GLY A 175 -0.60 6.85 10.49
C GLY A 175 -1.16 5.82 11.46
N ARG A 176 -0.48 4.69 11.70
CA ARG A 176 -0.99 3.63 12.59
C ARG A 176 -1.07 4.04 14.06
N ASP A 177 -0.31 5.08 14.45
CA ASP A 177 -0.44 5.83 15.71
C ASP A 177 -1.62 6.82 15.75
N GLU A 178 -2.52 6.80 14.76
CA GLU A 178 -3.62 7.77 14.58
C GLU A 178 -3.16 9.22 14.33
N GLY A 179 -1.85 9.44 14.20
CA GLY A 179 -1.27 10.72 13.81
C GLY A 179 -1.62 11.09 12.37
N LYS A 180 -1.55 12.40 12.06
CA LYS A 180 -1.78 12.90 10.70
C LYS A 180 -0.83 12.25 9.72
N ALA A 181 -1.38 11.68 8.66
CA ALA A 181 -0.64 11.01 7.61
C ALA A 181 -1.22 11.35 6.24
N SER A 182 -0.46 11.10 5.18
CA SER A 182 -0.89 11.33 3.81
C SER A 182 -0.66 10.10 2.95
N SER A 183 -1.66 9.73 2.16
CA SER A 183 -1.51 8.82 1.03
C SER A 183 -1.54 9.66 -0.25
N ILE A 184 -0.45 9.62 -1.01
CA ILE A 184 -0.22 10.49 -2.16
C ILE A 184 -0.06 9.62 -3.40
N VAL A 185 -0.90 9.81 -4.41
CA VAL A 185 -0.69 9.22 -5.74
C VAL A 185 -0.12 10.28 -6.66
N ILE A 186 1.04 10.02 -7.24
CA ILE A 186 1.66 10.90 -8.23
C ILE A 186 1.37 10.34 -9.61
N LEU A 187 0.51 11.03 -10.36
CA LEU A 187 0.09 10.65 -11.71
C LEU A 187 0.67 11.59 -12.76
N SER A 188 0.89 11.06 -13.96
CA SER A 188 1.07 11.93 -15.12
C SER A 188 -0.22 12.72 -15.37
N ALA A 189 -0.12 14.01 -15.68
CA ALA A 189 -1.27 14.80 -16.12
C ALA A 189 -1.90 14.28 -17.42
N THR A 190 -1.15 13.49 -18.20
CA THR A 190 -1.64 12.81 -19.41
C THR A 190 -2.21 11.41 -19.15
N TRP A 191 -2.21 10.95 -17.90
CA TRP A 191 -2.80 9.66 -17.54
C TRP A 191 -4.30 9.66 -17.85
N LYS A 192 -4.77 8.57 -18.44
CA LYS A 192 -6.18 8.36 -18.76
C LYS A 192 -6.63 7.01 -18.20
N PRO A 193 -7.87 6.92 -17.69
CA PRO A 193 -8.40 5.65 -17.22
C PRO A 193 -8.64 4.71 -18.41
N GLN A 194 -8.36 3.42 -18.24
CA GLN A 194 -8.52 2.38 -19.27
C GLN A 194 -9.85 1.63 -19.09
N LEU A 195 -10.98 2.36 -19.15
CA LEU A 195 -12.33 1.80 -18.91
C LEU A 195 -12.96 1.15 -20.15
N ASP A 196 -12.29 1.25 -21.30
CA ASP A 196 -12.69 0.69 -22.58
C ASP A 196 -12.40 -0.82 -22.69
N GLN A 197 -11.62 -1.38 -21.77
CA GLN A 197 -11.28 -2.80 -21.72
C GLN A 197 -12.01 -3.51 -20.58
N PRO A 198 -12.31 -4.81 -20.70
CA PRO A 198 -12.88 -5.58 -19.59
C PRO A 198 -11.86 -5.69 -18.44
N LEU A 199 -12.11 -4.93 -17.38
CA LEU A 199 -11.31 -4.93 -16.16
C LEU A 199 -11.96 -5.80 -15.07
N SER A 200 -11.16 -6.29 -14.13
CA SER A 200 -11.73 -6.82 -12.88
C SER A 200 -12.37 -5.68 -12.08
N PRO A 201 -13.38 -5.97 -11.24
CA PRO A 201 -14.03 -4.94 -10.43
C PRO A 201 -13.06 -4.12 -9.58
N ASP A 202 -11.95 -4.73 -9.14
CA ASP A 202 -10.95 -4.09 -8.31
C ASP A 202 -10.06 -3.11 -9.10
N ARG A 203 -9.74 -3.45 -10.35
CA ARG A 203 -9.00 -2.57 -11.26
C ARG A 203 -9.87 -1.43 -11.75
N GLU A 204 -11.12 -1.73 -12.11
CA GLU A 204 -12.10 -0.71 -12.53
C GLU A 204 -12.31 0.32 -11.42
N ALA A 205 -12.53 -0.13 -10.18
CA ALA A 205 -12.65 0.77 -9.02
C ALA A 205 -11.40 1.64 -8.81
N MET A 206 -10.20 1.08 -9.04
CA MET A 206 -8.96 1.85 -8.97
C MET A 206 -8.88 2.91 -10.06
N GLN A 207 -9.26 2.59 -11.30
CA GLN A 207 -9.29 3.57 -12.40
C GLN A 207 -10.26 4.72 -12.08
N LEU A 208 -11.47 4.39 -11.61
CA LEU A 208 -12.50 5.37 -11.24
C LEU A 208 -12.05 6.28 -10.08
N TYR A 209 -11.33 5.73 -9.10
CA TYR A 209 -10.80 6.50 -7.97
C TYR A 209 -9.77 7.57 -8.38
N LEU A 210 -9.09 7.38 -9.51
CA LEU A 210 -8.03 8.28 -10.00
C LEU A 210 -8.53 9.39 -10.96
N ILE A 211 -9.82 9.36 -11.32
CA ILE A 211 -10.49 10.36 -12.17
C ILE A 211 -10.72 11.64 -11.38
#